data_AF-A0A916HK85-F1
#
_entry.id   AF-A0A916HK85-F1
#
_cell.length_a   1.000
_cell.length_b   1.000
_cell.length_c   1.000
_cell.angle_alpha   90.00
_cell.angle_beta   90.00
_cell.angle_gamma   90.00
#
_symmetry.space_group_name_H-M   'P 1'
#
loop_
_entity.id
_entity.type
_entity.pdbx_description
1 polymer ?
#
loop_
_entity_poly.entity_id
_entity_poly.type
_entity_poly.pdbx_seq_one_letter_code
_entity_poly.pdbx_strand_id
1 'polypeptide(L)'
;VEAAARVSGNLAGAVTMLAGERNGKMIEGFHFGDSPLEFTADRVQGKAIVFLTSNGTPAIIRARHARELAVCSFVNISAVAEFVRQQQGDVEIVCAGNSGGFCIEDAVCAGMLLHLLAEGSGATGHVSDATSAALSLYKGHARGLQRMLRRSDNGVMLEEIGFAADVLACSELDTVPVVPRMDGNVLRLRPNEEKKEPAR
;
A
#
# COMPACT_ATOMS: atom_id res chain seq x y z
N VAL A 1 13.53 -15.96 0.84
CA VAL A 1 13.99 -16.43 2.17
C VAL A 1 15.45 -16.05 2.40
N GLU A 2 16.41 -16.52 1.60
CA GLU A 2 17.84 -16.16 1.77
C GLU A 2 18.13 -14.65 1.74
N ALA A 3 17.47 -13.89 0.86
CA ALA A 3 17.62 -12.44 0.81
C ALA A 3 17.13 -11.74 2.09
N ALA A 4 16.01 -12.21 2.68
CA ALA A 4 15.46 -11.64 3.91
C ALA A 4 16.37 -11.92 5.12
N ALA A 5 16.93 -13.14 5.19
CA ALA A 5 17.91 -13.50 6.21
C ALA A 5 19.21 -12.67 6.11
N ARG A 6 19.67 -12.34 4.89
CA ARG A 6 20.84 -11.47 4.66
C ARG A 6 20.61 -10.02 5.09
N VAL A 7 19.42 -9.47 4.88
CA VAL A 7 19.08 -8.08 5.30
C VAL A 7 19.04 -7.95 6.81
N SER A 8 18.59 -8.99 7.52
CA SER A 8 18.55 -9.01 9.00
C SER A 8 19.93 -8.80 9.65
N GLY A 9 21.01 -9.26 9.02
CA GLY A 9 22.37 -9.11 9.54
C GLY A 9 22.94 -7.68 9.47
N ASN A 10 22.34 -6.77 8.69
CA ASN A 10 22.91 -5.45 8.40
C ASN A 10 22.14 -4.26 9.02
N LEU A 11 21.04 -4.51 9.73
CA LEU A 11 20.27 -3.46 10.41
C LEU A 11 20.84 -3.23 11.81
N ALA A 12 21.82 -2.33 11.92
CA ALA A 12 22.46 -1.99 13.18
C ALA A 12 21.46 -1.46 14.23
N GLY A 13 21.24 -2.23 15.30
CA GLY A 13 20.63 -1.77 16.57
C GLY A 13 19.14 -2.01 16.78
N ALA A 14 18.38 -2.45 15.77
CA ALA A 14 16.96 -2.81 15.92
C ALA A 14 16.77 -4.33 15.92
N VAL A 15 15.82 -4.84 16.71
CA VAL A 15 15.38 -6.23 16.59
C VAL A 15 14.71 -6.39 15.22
N THR A 16 15.28 -7.24 14.36
CA THR A 16 14.75 -7.51 13.04
C THR A 16 13.74 -8.65 13.09
N MET A 17 12.53 -8.38 12.62
CA MET A 17 11.46 -9.35 12.44
C MET A 17 11.32 -9.71 10.96
N LEU A 18 10.91 -10.94 10.69
CA LEU A 18 10.60 -11.43 9.34
C LEU A 18 9.10 -11.53 9.19
N ALA A 19 8.56 -10.97 8.12
CA ALA A 19 7.13 -10.99 7.82
C ALA A 19 6.90 -11.18 6.33
N GLY A 20 5.78 -11.81 5.97
CA GLY A 20 5.46 -12.06 4.58
C GLY A 20 4.74 -13.36 4.29
N GLU A 21 4.36 -13.51 3.03
CA GLU A 21 3.55 -14.62 2.55
C GLU A 21 4.10 -15.28 1.29
N ARG A 22 3.64 -16.51 1.06
CA ARG A 22 3.63 -17.14 -0.26
C ARG A 22 2.28 -17.85 -0.44
N ASN A 23 1.56 -17.48 -1.50
CA ASN A 23 0.20 -17.97 -1.80
C ASN A 23 -0.79 -17.70 -0.64
N GLY A 24 -0.72 -16.51 -0.04
CA GLY A 24 -1.60 -16.07 1.05
C GLY A 24 -1.29 -16.69 2.41
N LYS A 25 -0.25 -17.52 2.53
CA LYS A 25 0.15 -18.18 3.78
C LYS A 25 1.49 -17.64 4.27
N MET A 26 1.60 -17.51 5.59
CA MET A 26 2.86 -17.14 6.24
C MET A 26 3.98 -18.12 5.85
N ILE A 27 5.16 -17.58 5.58
CA ILE A 27 6.34 -18.37 5.25
C ILE A 27 6.85 -19.07 6.51
N GLU A 28 7.24 -20.34 6.40
CA GLU A 28 7.80 -21.10 7.52
C GLU A 28 9.05 -20.40 8.10
N GLY A 29 9.09 -20.27 9.43
CA GLY A 29 10.15 -19.57 10.15
C GLY A 29 10.02 -18.04 10.18
N PHE A 30 8.97 -17.46 9.60
CA PHE A 30 8.66 -16.04 9.74
C PHE A 30 7.88 -15.77 11.03
N HIS A 31 7.91 -14.52 11.49
CA HIS A 31 7.26 -14.09 12.72
C HIS A 31 5.83 -13.59 12.51
N PHE A 32 5.51 -13.17 11.28
CA PHE A 32 4.23 -12.63 10.86
C PHE A 32 3.89 -13.06 9.43
N GLY A 33 2.61 -13.19 9.11
CA GLY A 33 2.13 -13.32 7.74
C GLY A 33 2.06 -11.98 7.01
N ASP A 34 1.10 -11.87 6.10
CA ASP A 34 0.76 -10.65 5.35
C ASP A 34 -0.60 -10.05 5.79
N SER A 35 -1.12 -10.52 6.94
CA SER A 35 -2.36 -9.97 7.51
C SER A 35 -2.08 -8.64 8.21
N PRO A 36 -2.73 -7.53 7.82
CA PRO A 36 -2.53 -6.22 8.46
C PRO A 36 -2.89 -6.24 9.96
N LEU A 37 -3.82 -7.12 10.36
CA LEU A 37 -4.27 -7.25 11.74
C LEU A 37 -3.20 -7.84 12.68
N GLU A 38 -2.14 -8.44 12.13
CA GLU A 38 -1.03 -8.96 12.91
C GLU A 38 -0.05 -7.88 13.42
N PHE A 39 -0.03 -6.70 12.79
CA PHE A 39 0.96 -5.65 13.02
C PHE A 39 0.56 -4.67 14.14
N THR A 40 0.27 -5.20 15.33
CA THR A 40 -0.08 -4.40 16.51
C THR A 40 1.15 -3.74 17.15
N ALA A 41 0.95 -2.59 17.81
CA ALA A 41 2.05 -1.80 18.37
C ALA A 41 2.92 -2.60 19.36
N ASP A 42 2.33 -3.40 20.24
CA ASP A 42 3.05 -4.28 21.18
C ASP A 42 3.94 -5.31 20.48
N ARG A 43 3.57 -5.74 19.27
CA ARG A 43 4.33 -6.71 18.48
C ARG A 43 5.44 -6.07 17.65
N VAL A 44 5.25 -4.85 17.15
CA VAL A 44 6.15 -4.27 16.11
C VAL A 44 6.83 -2.95 16.48
N GLN A 45 6.42 -2.26 17.54
CA GLN A 45 6.98 -0.96 17.90
C GLN A 45 8.49 -1.05 18.19
N GLY A 46 9.25 -0.14 17.57
CA GLY A 46 10.71 -0.08 17.71
C GLY A 46 11.48 -1.19 17.00
N LYS A 47 10.81 -2.05 16.22
CA LYS A 47 11.42 -3.15 15.47
C LYS A 47 11.55 -2.80 13.99
N ALA A 48 12.54 -3.38 13.34
CA ALA A 48 12.63 -3.36 11.88
C ALA A 48 11.95 -4.61 11.33
N ILE A 49 11.19 -4.47 10.24
CA ILE A 49 10.51 -5.60 9.60
C ILE A 49 11.09 -5.80 8.22
N VAL A 50 11.63 -6.99 7.97
CA VAL A 50 11.97 -7.44 6.63
C VAL A 50 10.73 -8.12 6.05
N PHE A 51 10.15 -7.47 5.05
CA PHE A 51 8.88 -7.85 4.45
C PHE A 51 9.08 -8.52 3.10
N LEU A 52 8.46 -9.68 2.88
CA LEU A 52 8.49 -10.40 1.60
C LEU A 52 7.08 -10.75 1.15
N THR A 53 6.66 -10.21 0.02
CA THR A 53 5.36 -10.51 -0.58
C THR A 53 5.50 -10.96 -2.03
N SER A 54 4.51 -11.70 -2.51
CA SER A 54 4.49 -12.22 -3.87
C SER A 54 4.36 -11.10 -4.92
N ASN A 55 3.58 -10.05 -4.62
CA ASN A 55 3.21 -9.02 -5.59
C ASN A 55 3.74 -7.62 -5.24
N GLY A 56 3.60 -7.19 -3.98
CA GLY A 56 3.97 -5.83 -3.56
C GLY A 56 5.47 -5.55 -3.65
N THR A 57 6.32 -6.49 -3.23
CA THR A 57 7.78 -6.31 -3.27
C THR A 57 8.30 -6.14 -4.71
N PRO A 58 7.90 -6.97 -5.69
CA PRO A 58 8.20 -6.73 -7.10
C PRO A 58 7.69 -5.38 -7.65
N ALA A 59 6.50 -4.92 -7.24
CA ALA A 59 5.96 -3.63 -7.69
C ALA A 59 6.85 -2.45 -7.25
N ILE A 60 7.25 -2.45 -5.97
CA ILE A 60 8.17 -1.46 -5.41
C ILE A 60 9.51 -1.47 -6.16
N ILE A 61 10.07 -2.66 -6.45
CA ILE A 61 11.35 -2.79 -7.16
C ILE A 61 11.26 -2.22 -8.58
N ARG A 62 10.10 -2.32 -9.25
CA ARG A 62 9.89 -1.71 -10.58
C ARG A 62 9.83 -0.18 -10.50
N ALA A 63 9.22 0.35 -9.44
CA ALA A 63 9.09 1.79 -9.22
C ALA A 63 10.33 2.45 -8.58
N ARG A 64 11.41 1.71 -8.27
CA ARG A 64 12.57 2.19 -7.49
C ARG A 64 13.31 3.41 -8.07
N HIS A 65 13.10 3.73 -9.34
CA HIS A 65 13.74 4.86 -10.03
C HIS A 65 12.90 6.15 -9.95
N ALA A 66 11.70 6.10 -9.36
CA ALA A 66 10.90 7.29 -9.10
C ALA A 66 11.65 8.24 -8.15
N ARG A 67 11.52 9.54 -8.40
CA ARG A 67 12.06 10.59 -7.51
C ARG A 67 11.49 10.46 -6.10
N GLU A 68 10.20 10.17 -6.02
CA GLU A 68 9.45 9.94 -4.80
C GLU A 68 8.60 8.68 -4.99
N LEU A 69 8.70 7.74 -4.04
CA LEU A 69 7.92 6.50 -4.05
C LEU A 69 7.17 6.40 -2.74
N ALA A 70 5.83 6.33 -2.82
CA ALA A 70 4.95 6.14 -1.68
C ALA A 70 4.06 4.89 -1.87
N VAL A 71 3.61 4.30 -0.77
CA VAL A 71 2.66 3.17 -0.78
C VAL A 71 1.25 3.67 -0.51
N CYS A 72 0.33 3.25 -1.35
CA CYS A 72 -1.07 3.66 -1.33
C CYS A 72 -2.00 2.46 -1.10
N SER A 73 -3.02 2.66 -0.26
CA SER A 73 -4.11 1.75 0.01
C SER A 73 -5.37 2.56 0.35
N PHE A 74 -6.53 1.92 0.43
CA PHE A 74 -7.78 2.53 0.88
C PHE A 74 -7.64 3.18 2.28
N VAL A 75 -6.90 2.52 3.19
CA VAL A 75 -6.74 2.98 4.58
C VAL A 75 -5.92 4.26 4.74
N ASN A 76 -5.22 4.72 3.70
CA ASN A 76 -4.40 5.94 3.74
C ASN A 76 -4.58 6.85 2.51
N ILE A 77 -5.65 6.63 1.74
CA ILE A 77 -5.84 7.16 0.40
C ILE A 77 -5.81 8.70 0.35
N SER A 78 -6.41 9.38 1.33
CA SER A 78 -6.44 10.85 1.38
C SER A 78 -5.08 11.44 1.72
N ALA A 79 -4.35 10.84 2.67
CA ALA A 79 -3.00 11.26 3.04
C ALA A 79 -2.02 11.13 1.87
N VAL A 80 -2.14 10.04 1.09
CA VAL A 80 -1.34 9.84 -0.13
C VAL A 80 -1.72 10.85 -1.20
N ALA A 81 -3.00 11.14 -1.41
CA ALA A 81 -3.45 12.14 -2.38
C ALA A 81 -2.89 13.53 -2.06
N GLU A 82 -2.92 13.95 -0.79
CA GLU A 82 -2.31 15.21 -0.34
C GLU A 82 -0.80 15.23 -0.55
N PHE A 83 -0.10 14.15 -0.19
CA PHE A 83 1.33 14.02 -0.41
C PHE A 83 1.70 14.18 -1.90
N VAL A 84 0.97 13.51 -2.79
CA VAL A 84 1.21 13.55 -4.24
C VAL A 84 0.93 14.95 -4.79
N ARG A 85 -0.15 15.63 -4.37
CA ARG A 85 -0.43 17.03 -4.79
C ARG A 85 0.67 18.01 -4.39
N GLN A 86 1.38 17.75 -3.30
CA GLN A 86 2.52 18.57 -2.86
C GLN A 86 3.78 18.28 -3.69
N GLN A 87 3.83 17.15 -4.40
CA GLN A 87 4.92 16.86 -5.31
C GLN A 87 4.71 17.59 -6.64
N GLN A 88 5.76 18.22 -7.15
CA GLN A 88 5.75 18.79 -8.50
C GLN A 88 6.27 17.73 -9.48
N GLY A 89 5.47 17.38 -10.48
CA GLY A 89 5.89 16.50 -11.57
C GLY A 89 4.81 15.50 -12.00
N ASP A 90 5.22 14.58 -12.86
CA ASP A 90 4.38 13.49 -13.35
C ASP A 90 4.12 12.46 -12.25
N VAL A 91 2.95 11.86 -12.29
CA VAL A 91 2.51 10.83 -11.34
C VAL A 91 2.27 9.53 -12.10
N GLU A 92 2.90 8.46 -11.64
CA GLU A 92 2.66 7.10 -12.12
C GLU A 92 2.09 6.26 -10.98
N ILE A 93 0.98 5.56 -11.22
CA ILE A 93 0.37 4.65 -10.26
C ILE A 93 0.64 3.22 -10.73
N VAL A 94 1.41 2.48 -9.94
CA VAL A 94 1.78 1.09 -10.25
C VAL A 94 0.91 0.15 -9.41
N CYS A 95 -0.11 -0.43 -10.04
CA CYS A 95 -0.86 -1.54 -9.46
C CYS A 95 0.04 -2.78 -9.37
N ALA A 96 0.06 -3.45 -8.21
CA ALA A 96 0.91 -4.63 -8.02
C ALA A 96 0.39 -5.83 -8.82
N GLY A 97 -0.93 -5.95 -8.94
CA GLY A 97 -1.61 -7.07 -9.57
C GLY A 97 -1.38 -8.38 -8.81
N ASN A 98 -1.71 -9.48 -9.47
CA ASN A 98 -1.45 -10.81 -8.92
C ASN A 98 -0.80 -11.71 -9.98
N SER A 99 0.47 -12.09 -9.76
CA SER A 99 1.25 -12.91 -10.71
C SER A 99 1.27 -12.35 -12.14
N GLY A 100 1.31 -11.02 -12.28
CA GLY A 100 1.26 -10.32 -13.58
C GLY A 100 -0.15 -10.12 -14.15
N GLY A 101 -1.17 -10.66 -13.49
CA GLY A 101 -2.58 -10.46 -13.81
C GLY A 101 -3.16 -9.18 -13.21
N PHE A 102 -4.32 -8.79 -13.73
CA PHE A 102 -5.09 -7.63 -13.28
C PHE A 102 -5.77 -7.91 -11.93
N CYS A 103 -5.71 -6.94 -11.01
CA CYS A 103 -6.44 -6.93 -9.75
C CYS A 103 -7.45 -5.78 -9.75
N ILE A 104 -8.72 -6.10 -9.53
CA ILE A 104 -9.78 -5.08 -9.53
C ILE A 104 -9.65 -4.14 -8.32
N GLU A 105 -9.24 -4.67 -7.16
CA GLU A 105 -9.02 -3.88 -5.95
C GLU A 105 -7.92 -2.83 -6.13
N ASP A 106 -6.81 -3.20 -6.79
CA ASP A 106 -5.73 -2.28 -7.12
C ASP A 106 -6.21 -1.18 -8.08
N ALA A 107 -6.93 -1.55 -9.14
CA ALA A 107 -7.43 -0.61 -10.13
C ALA A 107 -8.48 0.35 -9.55
N VAL A 108 -9.34 -0.14 -8.63
CA VAL A 108 -10.30 0.71 -7.91
C VAL A 108 -9.58 1.65 -6.94
N CYS A 109 -8.56 1.18 -6.23
CA CYS A 109 -7.72 2.03 -5.37
C CYS A 109 -7.03 3.13 -6.18
N ALA A 110 -6.42 2.77 -7.31
CA ALA A 110 -5.82 3.71 -8.26
C ALA A 110 -6.85 4.73 -8.78
N GLY A 111 -8.04 4.27 -9.16
CA GLY A 111 -9.14 5.14 -9.60
C GLY A 111 -9.61 6.11 -8.52
N MET A 112 -9.64 5.67 -7.26
CA MET A 112 -9.96 6.54 -6.12
C MET A 112 -8.88 7.61 -5.91
N LEU A 113 -7.60 7.22 -5.95
CA LEU A 113 -6.49 8.17 -5.86
C LEU A 113 -6.54 9.20 -6.99
N LEU A 114 -6.74 8.75 -8.23
CA LEU A 114 -6.87 9.64 -9.40
C LEU A 114 -8.06 10.59 -9.27
N HIS A 115 -9.19 10.10 -8.76
CA HIS A 115 -10.36 10.93 -8.52
C HIS A 115 -10.05 12.05 -7.52
N LEU A 116 -9.39 11.72 -6.40
CA LEU A 116 -8.95 12.72 -5.43
C LEU A 116 -7.95 13.68 -6.07
N LEU A 117 -6.92 13.21 -6.77
CA LEU A 117 -5.93 14.09 -7.42
C LEU A 117 -6.58 15.07 -8.42
N ALA A 118 -7.63 14.64 -9.12
CA ALA A 118 -8.39 15.49 -10.02
C ALA A 118 -9.14 16.60 -9.27
N GLU A 119 -9.66 16.34 -8.06
CA GLU A 119 -10.30 17.36 -7.23
C GLU A 119 -9.31 18.48 -6.87
N GLY A 120 -9.62 19.71 -7.31
CA GLY A 120 -8.79 20.89 -7.08
C GLY A 120 -7.69 21.11 -8.12
N SER A 121 -7.36 20.09 -8.92
CA SER A 121 -6.57 20.29 -10.13
C SER A 121 -7.51 20.78 -11.23
N GLY A 122 -7.35 22.00 -11.73
CA GLY A 122 -8.04 22.44 -12.95
C GLY A 122 -7.55 21.71 -14.21
N ALA A 123 -7.03 20.48 -14.06
CA ALA A 123 -6.30 19.76 -15.09
C ALA A 123 -7.29 19.20 -16.12
N THR A 124 -7.29 19.81 -17.30
CA THR A 124 -8.08 19.39 -18.47
C THR A 124 -7.22 18.66 -19.50
N GLY A 125 -6.26 17.86 -19.02
CA GLY A 125 -5.28 17.16 -19.86
C GLY A 125 -5.81 15.88 -20.50
N HIS A 126 -5.02 15.33 -21.42
CA HIS A 126 -5.26 13.98 -21.96
C HIS A 126 -5.13 12.94 -20.84
N VAL A 127 -6.13 12.07 -20.74
CA VAL A 127 -6.20 10.97 -19.77
C VAL A 127 -5.94 9.68 -20.54
N SER A 128 -4.99 8.87 -20.09
CA SER A 128 -4.71 7.57 -20.74
C SER A 128 -5.86 6.58 -20.56
N ASP A 129 -5.96 5.58 -21.43
CA ASP A 129 -7.00 4.53 -21.33
C ASP A 129 -6.99 3.84 -19.97
N ALA A 130 -5.80 3.55 -19.42
CA ALA A 130 -5.65 2.96 -18.09
C ALA A 130 -6.26 3.84 -16.99
N THR A 131 -6.04 5.15 -17.08
CA THR A 131 -6.58 6.14 -16.12
C THR A 131 -8.10 6.22 -16.24
N SER A 132 -8.63 6.26 -17.47
CA SER A 132 -10.07 6.27 -17.73
C SER A 132 -10.76 5.00 -17.23
N ALA A 133 -10.14 3.83 -17.44
CA ALA A 133 -10.64 2.56 -16.94
C ALA A 133 -10.65 2.50 -15.41
N ALA A 134 -9.55 2.90 -14.75
CA ALA A 134 -9.45 2.93 -13.29
C ALA A 134 -10.50 3.86 -12.67
N LEU A 135 -10.67 5.08 -13.20
CA LEU A 135 -11.70 6.03 -12.76
C LEU A 135 -13.12 5.46 -12.93
N SER A 136 -13.38 4.75 -14.02
CA SER A 136 -14.68 4.12 -14.28
C SER A 136 -14.97 2.98 -13.30
N LEU A 137 -13.97 2.13 -13.03
CA LEU A 137 -14.07 1.07 -12.03
C LEU A 137 -14.32 1.63 -10.64
N TYR A 138 -13.57 2.66 -10.23
CA TYR A 138 -13.79 3.34 -8.97
C TYR A 138 -15.23 3.87 -8.86
N LYS A 139 -15.72 4.62 -9.85
CA LYS A 139 -17.10 5.14 -9.86
C LYS A 139 -18.14 4.04 -9.73
N GLY A 140 -17.92 2.89 -10.36
CA GLY A 140 -18.81 1.72 -10.26
C GLY A 140 -18.82 1.05 -8.87
N HIS A 141 -17.70 1.11 -8.14
CA HIS A 141 -17.52 0.40 -6.87
C HIS A 141 -17.46 1.28 -5.61
N ALA A 142 -17.40 2.61 -5.75
CA ALA A 142 -17.20 3.57 -4.65
C ALA A 142 -18.18 3.38 -3.47
N ARG A 143 -19.45 3.03 -3.75
CA ARG A 143 -20.49 2.82 -2.72
C ARG A 143 -20.47 1.42 -2.09
N GLY A 144 -19.49 0.58 -2.40
CA GLY A 144 -19.45 -0.80 -1.96
C GLY A 144 -18.06 -1.43 -2.08
N LEU A 145 -17.03 -0.74 -1.58
CA LEU A 145 -15.65 -1.22 -1.59
C LEU A 145 -15.51 -2.57 -0.91
N GLN A 146 -16.02 -2.70 0.32
CA GLN A 146 -16.02 -3.98 1.04
C GLN A 146 -16.64 -5.11 0.20
N ARG A 147 -17.79 -4.86 -0.44
CA ARG A 147 -18.44 -5.84 -1.31
C ARG A 147 -17.60 -6.15 -2.56
N MET A 148 -16.91 -5.16 -3.11
CA MET A 148 -16.01 -5.33 -4.26
C MET A 148 -14.82 -6.20 -3.87
N LEU A 149 -14.12 -5.86 -2.78
CA LEU A 149 -12.98 -6.63 -2.28
C LEU A 149 -13.37 -8.08 -1.97
N ARG A 150 -14.48 -8.32 -1.23
CA ARG A 150 -14.96 -9.68 -0.95
C ARG A 150 -15.30 -10.51 -2.19
N ARG A 151 -15.54 -9.86 -3.34
CA ARG A 151 -15.88 -10.52 -4.62
C ARG A 151 -14.71 -10.56 -5.59
N SER A 152 -13.57 -9.95 -5.28
CA SER A 152 -12.37 -10.08 -6.11
C SER A 152 -11.75 -11.46 -5.90
N ASP A 153 -10.97 -11.92 -6.88
CA ASP A 153 -10.29 -13.22 -6.80
C ASP A 153 -9.44 -13.32 -5.53
N ASN A 154 -8.73 -12.24 -5.17
CA ASN A 154 -7.92 -12.19 -3.97
C ASN A 154 -8.79 -12.21 -2.69
N GLY A 155 -9.90 -11.46 -2.66
CA GLY A 155 -10.79 -11.47 -1.49
C GLY A 155 -11.47 -12.81 -1.27
N VAL A 156 -11.93 -13.48 -2.33
CA VAL A 156 -12.50 -14.83 -2.24
C VAL A 156 -11.44 -15.80 -1.70
N MET A 157 -10.23 -15.77 -2.25
CA MET A 157 -9.13 -16.61 -1.77
C MET A 157 -8.81 -16.35 -0.29
N LEU A 158 -8.69 -15.09 0.14
CA LEU A 158 -8.43 -14.73 1.54
C LEU A 158 -9.53 -15.24 2.48
N GLU A 159 -10.81 -15.15 2.08
CA GLU A 159 -11.90 -15.71 2.88
C GLU A 159 -11.81 -17.22 3.03
N GLU A 160 -11.48 -17.94 1.94
CA GLU A 160 -11.33 -19.41 1.95
C GLU A 160 -10.22 -19.88 2.88
N ILE A 161 -9.16 -19.08 3.06
CA ILE A 161 -8.05 -19.38 3.97
C ILE A 161 -8.19 -18.74 5.36
N GLY A 162 -9.33 -18.13 5.67
CA GLY A 162 -9.67 -17.64 7.02
C GLY A 162 -9.33 -16.18 7.32
N PHE A 163 -8.93 -15.38 6.32
CA PHE A 163 -8.57 -13.97 6.44
C PHE A 163 -9.70 -13.01 6.02
N ALA A 164 -10.96 -13.39 6.26
CA ALA A 164 -12.11 -12.52 5.95
C ALA A 164 -12.05 -11.16 6.67
N ALA A 165 -11.50 -11.12 7.89
CA ALA A 165 -11.32 -9.88 8.64
C ALA A 165 -10.30 -8.93 8.00
N ASP A 166 -9.29 -9.46 7.30
CA ASP A 166 -8.30 -8.64 6.59
C ASP A 166 -8.95 -7.92 5.41
N VAL A 167 -9.85 -8.60 4.70
CA VAL A 167 -10.63 -8.00 3.60
C VAL A 167 -11.45 -6.82 4.10
N LEU A 168 -12.01 -6.92 5.32
CA LEU A 168 -12.72 -5.81 5.96
C LEU A 168 -11.77 -4.66 6.28
N ALA A 169 -10.69 -4.94 6.99
CA ALA A 169 -9.71 -3.93 7.41
C ALA A 169 -9.12 -3.18 6.21
N CYS A 170 -8.78 -3.89 5.13
CA CYS A 170 -8.28 -3.31 3.89
C CYS A 170 -9.33 -2.49 3.13
N SER A 171 -10.62 -2.65 3.41
CA SER A 171 -11.70 -1.91 2.75
C SER A 171 -12.06 -0.59 3.43
N GLU A 172 -11.53 -0.35 4.63
CA GLU A 172 -11.76 0.88 5.38
C GLU A 172 -11.01 2.06 4.74
N LEU A 173 -11.61 3.25 4.87
CA LEU A 173 -11.05 4.47 4.32
C LEU A 173 -10.37 5.29 5.41
N ASP A 174 -9.15 5.74 5.13
CA ASP A 174 -8.42 6.73 5.94
C ASP A 174 -8.25 6.39 7.43
N THR A 175 -8.30 5.11 7.80
CA THR A 175 -8.10 4.66 9.19
C THR A 175 -6.64 4.71 9.64
N VAL A 176 -5.71 4.80 8.69
CA VAL A 176 -4.26 4.86 8.93
C VAL A 176 -3.65 5.99 8.09
N PRO A 177 -3.87 7.28 8.45
CA PRO A 177 -3.55 8.45 7.63
C PRO A 177 -2.04 8.79 7.67
N VAL A 178 -1.21 7.84 7.27
CA VAL A 178 0.25 7.98 7.15
C VAL A 178 0.69 7.61 5.74
N VAL A 179 1.82 8.16 5.30
CA VAL A 179 2.35 7.93 3.96
C VAL A 179 3.70 7.21 4.07
N PRO A 180 3.74 5.87 3.92
CA PRO A 180 4.99 5.14 3.82
C PRO A 180 5.74 5.53 2.55
N ARG A 181 6.98 5.97 2.69
CA ARG A 181 7.84 6.40 1.58
C ARG A 181 9.13 5.60 1.54
N MET A 182 9.64 5.37 0.33
CA MET A 182 10.94 4.74 0.16
C MET A 182 12.06 5.71 0.54
N ASP A 183 12.92 5.28 1.46
CA ASP A 183 14.17 5.95 1.83
C ASP A 183 15.31 4.92 1.68
N GLY A 184 16.09 5.08 0.60
CA GLY A 184 17.04 4.06 0.15
C GLY A 184 16.32 2.75 -0.20
N ASN A 185 16.48 1.74 0.66
CA ASN A 185 15.86 0.41 0.49
C ASN A 185 14.83 0.09 1.58
N VAL A 186 14.39 1.09 2.35
CA VAL A 186 13.50 0.92 3.50
C VAL A 186 12.28 1.82 3.34
N LEU A 187 11.09 1.27 3.59
CA LEU A 187 9.90 2.10 3.76
C LEU A 187 9.90 2.75 5.14
N ARG A 188 9.82 4.07 5.17
CA ARG A 188 9.75 4.85 6.41
C ARG A 188 8.57 5.81 6.36
N LEU A 189 7.97 6.03 7.51
CA LEU A 189 7.16 7.22 7.73
C LEU A 189 8.14 8.36 7.94
N ARG A 190 8.05 9.46 7.18
CA ARG A 190 8.76 10.67 7.61
C ARG A 190 8.16 11.08 8.98
N PRO A 191 8.98 11.55 9.93
CA PRO A 191 8.43 12.28 11.06
C PRO A 191 7.55 13.38 10.46
N ASN A 192 6.35 13.60 11.01
CA ASN A 192 5.63 14.83 10.75
C ASN A 192 6.66 15.96 10.86
N GLU A 193 6.83 16.76 9.81
CA GLU A 193 7.33 18.11 10.03
C GLU A 193 6.43 18.65 11.13
N GLU A 194 7.05 18.95 12.27
CA GLU A 194 6.37 19.31 13.51
C GLU A 194 5.19 20.20 13.16
N LYS A 195 4.02 19.90 13.74
CA LYS A 195 2.96 20.91 13.86
C LYS A 195 3.67 22.17 14.33
N LYS A 196 3.86 23.16 13.44
CA LYS A 196 4.38 24.46 13.82
C LYS A 196 3.43 24.92 14.92
N GLU A 197 3.90 24.91 16.17
CA GLU A 197 3.18 25.56 17.24
C GLU A 197 2.91 26.99 16.76
N PRO A 198 1.66 27.49 16.88
CA PRO A 198 1.42 28.89 16.59
C PRO A 198 2.33 29.69 17.51
N ALA A 199 3.15 30.56 16.91
CA ALA A 199 4.01 31.48 17.64
C ALA A 199 3.18 32.16 18.72
N ARG A 200 3.59 31.98 19.98
CA ARG A 200 3.02 32.70 21.13
C ARG A 200 3.40 34.17 21.08
#